data_AF-A0A1R3UG62-F1
#
_entry.id   AF-A0A1R3UG62-F1
#
_cell.length_a   1.000
_cell.length_b   1.000
_cell.length_c   1.000
_cell.angle_alpha   90.00
_cell.angle_beta   90.00
_cell.angle_gamma   90.00
#
_symmetry.space_group_name_H-M   'P 1'
#
loop_
_entity.id
_entity.type
_entity.pdbx_description
1 polymer ?
#
loop_
_entity_poly.entity_id
_entity_poly.type
_entity_poly.pdbx_seq_one_letter_code
_entity_poly.pdbx_strand_id
1 'polypeptide(L)'
;MNTSTPGSTRPGATPDMNTVVGTHDLLLLTLDTLRYDVAVELAAAGRTPHLARLLPEGGWEERHAPASFTYASHLAMLAGFLPTPAAPGPHPRLFAASFPGSVSTAPGTWTFETADLASGLAAEGYHTACVGGTGFFNRRSALGSVLPDLFAESHWEESFGVTDPRSFENQVERAVRISRSVPAERPLFLLLNVAALHQPNWFHRPGATREDGDTRSSHAAALEYVDRHLPPLLAAMAARRPCFAIVCSDHGTAYGEDGHTGHRIGHEVVWTVPYTHAVLPHGYRSEVPESSEEAAA
;
A
#
# COMPACT_ATOMS: atom_id res chain seq x y z
N MET A 1 -27.67 7.47 31.84
CA MET A 1 -26.42 7.94 31.22
C MET A 1 -25.63 6.69 30.88
N ASN A 2 -25.73 6.23 29.62
CA ASN A 2 -25.07 5.02 29.17
C ASN A 2 -23.96 5.48 28.20
N THR A 3 -22.71 5.38 28.64
CA THR A 3 -21.53 5.72 27.87
C THR A 3 -21.23 4.57 26.91
N SER A 4 -21.57 4.77 25.64
CA SER A 4 -21.22 3.87 24.54
C SER A 4 -19.74 4.02 24.20
N THR A 5 -18.96 2.96 24.42
CA THR A 5 -17.59 2.82 23.92
C THR A 5 -17.61 2.80 22.38
N PRO A 6 -16.66 3.43 21.67
CA PRO A 6 -16.60 3.35 20.21
C PRO A 6 -16.27 1.90 19.80
N GLY A 7 -17.11 1.34 18.93
CA GLY A 7 -17.06 -0.05 18.53
C GLY A 7 -15.79 -0.39 17.75
N SER A 8 -15.12 -1.46 18.18
CA SER A 8 -14.33 -2.30 17.30
C SER A 8 -15.20 -2.72 16.11
N THR A 9 -14.78 -2.42 14.89
CA THR A 9 -15.39 -3.00 13.70
C THR A 9 -15.29 -4.53 13.79
N ARG A 10 -16.39 -5.23 13.50
CA ARG A 10 -16.40 -6.71 13.47
C ARG A 10 -15.58 -7.19 12.27
N PRO A 11 -14.83 -8.30 12.39
CA PRO A 11 -14.20 -8.96 11.24
C PRO A 11 -15.26 -9.34 10.20
N GLY A 12 -15.07 -8.94 8.94
CA GLY A 12 -15.91 -9.35 7.80
C GLY A 12 -17.02 -8.38 7.36
N ALA A 13 -17.21 -7.24 8.01
CA ALA A 13 -18.11 -6.20 7.51
C ALA A 13 -17.34 -5.23 6.60
N THR A 14 -17.78 -5.09 5.33
CA THR A 14 -17.26 -4.05 4.42
C THR A 14 -17.36 -2.69 5.11
N PRO A 15 -16.27 -1.90 5.19
CA PRO A 15 -16.30 -0.60 5.84
C PRO A 15 -17.22 0.36 5.08
N ASP A 16 -17.94 1.21 5.81
CA ASP A 16 -18.71 2.30 5.23
C ASP A 16 -17.81 3.52 5.02
N MET A 17 -17.31 3.69 3.80
CA MET A 17 -16.36 4.75 3.46
C MET A 17 -16.97 6.14 3.52
N ASN A 18 -18.31 6.27 3.50
CA ASN A 18 -18.97 7.56 3.72
C ASN A 18 -18.78 8.08 5.14
N THR A 19 -18.48 7.19 6.10
CA THR A 19 -18.16 7.59 7.49
C THR A 19 -16.66 7.82 7.71
N VAL A 20 -15.83 7.29 6.81
CA VAL A 20 -14.36 7.36 6.88
C VAL A 20 -13.84 8.63 6.21
N VAL A 21 -14.34 8.95 5.01
CA VAL A 21 -13.93 10.14 4.27
C VAL A 21 -14.34 11.41 5.04
N GLY A 22 -13.41 12.35 5.14
CA GLY A 22 -13.51 13.58 5.94
C GLY A 22 -13.11 13.41 7.41
N THR A 23 -13.17 12.19 7.96
CA THR A 23 -12.88 11.94 9.39
C THR A 23 -11.50 11.31 9.61
N HIS A 24 -11.03 10.47 8.69
CA HIS A 24 -9.75 9.76 8.77
C HIS A 24 -8.70 10.35 7.83
N ASP A 25 -7.42 10.25 8.23
CA ASP A 25 -6.33 10.27 7.26
C ASP A 25 -6.35 8.96 6.46
N LEU A 26 -5.99 9.01 5.18
CA LEU A 26 -6.01 7.88 4.27
C LEU A 26 -4.59 7.55 3.82
N LEU A 27 -4.18 6.29 3.98
CA LEU A 27 -2.92 5.77 3.46
C LEU A 27 -3.22 4.73 2.38
N LEU A 28 -2.71 4.94 1.17
CA LEU A 28 -2.62 3.89 0.14
C LEU A 28 -1.14 3.50 -0.01
N LEU A 29 -0.76 2.39 0.61
CA LEU A 29 0.59 1.84 0.55
C LEU A 29 0.62 0.75 -0.53
N THR A 30 1.26 1.02 -1.66
CA THR A 30 1.46 0.02 -2.71
C THR A 30 2.86 -0.58 -2.62
N LEU A 31 2.92 -1.90 -2.42
CA LEU A 31 4.14 -2.66 -2.31
C LEU A 31 4.56 -3.14 -3.71
N ASP A 32 5.23 -2.28 -4.48
CA ASP A 32 5.63 -2.57 -5.85
C ASP A 32 6.88 -3.47 -5.85
N THR A 33 6.83 -4.74 -6.25
CA THR A 33 5.78 -5.52 -6.96
C THR A 33 5.52 -6.84 -6.21
N LEU A 34 4.95 -6.74 -5.01
CA LEU A 34 4.80 -7.85 -4.07
C LEU A 34 3.91 -8.97 -4.61
N ARG A 35 4.43 -10.19 -4.60
CA ARG A 35 3.67 -11.42 -4.91
C ARG A 35 2.83 -11.89 -3.71
N TYR A 36 1.64 -12.42 -3.99
CA TYR A 36 0.75 -12.97 -2.96
C TYR A 36 1.38 -14.13 -2.18
N ASP A 37 1.99 -15.09 -2.88
CA ASP A 37 2.57 -16.29 -2.27
C ASP A 37 3.70 -15.95 -1.27
N VAL A 38 4.54 -14.96 -1.60
CA VAL A 38 5.61 -14.48 -0.70
C VAL A 38 5.02 -13.77 0.51
N ALA A 39 4.00 -12.93 0.31
CA ALA A 39 3.34 -12.20 1.40
C ALA A 39 2.70 -13.14 2.44
N VAL A 40 1.99 -14.17 1.96
CA VAL A 40 1.37 -15.20 2.81
C VAL A 40 2.42 -16.03 3.53
N GLU A 41 3.45 -16.50 2.82
CA GLU A 41 4.53 -17.29 3.43
C GLU A 41 5.21 -16.55 4.58
N LEU A 42 5.59 -15.28 4.36
CA LEU A 42 6.29 -14.50 5.38
C LEU A 42 5.39 -14.13 6.56
N ALA A 43 4.11 -13.84 6.33
CA ALA A 43 3.15 -13.62 7.40
C ALA A 43 2.95 -14.89 8.24
N ALA A 44 2.76 -16.05 7.60
CA ALA A 44 2.61 -17.33 8.29
C ALA A 44 3.86 -17.73 9.09
N ALA A 45 5.05 -17.36 8.59
CA ALA A 45 6.32 -17.58 9.27
C ALA A 45 6.62 -16.54 10.39
N GLY A 46 5.75 -15.56 10.61
CA GLY A 46 5.97 -14.50 11.61
C GLY A 46 7.12 -13.54 11.26
N ARG A 47 7.52 -13.48 9.99
CA ARG A 47 8.66 -12.68 9.51
C ARG A 47 8.28 -11.26 9.11
N THR A 48 6.99 -10.95 9.09
CA THR A 48 6.44 -9.60 8.83
C THR A 48 5.52 -9.14 9.98
N PRO A 49 6.03 -9.06 11.22
CA PRO A 49 5.22 -8.77 12.40
C PRO A 49 4.51 -7.41 12.35
N HIS A 50 5.05 -6.42 11.62
CA HIS A 50 4.43 -5.09 11.56
C HIS A 50 3.26 -5.04 10.57
N LEU A 51 3.40 -5.65 9.40
CA LEU A 51 2.32 -5.85 8.44
C LEU A 51 1.23 -6.76 9.01
N ALA A 52 1.60 -7.80 9.77
CA ALA A 52 0.65 -8.72 10.39
C ALA A 52 -0.39 -8.02 11.28
N ARG A 53 -0.05 -6.86 11.86
CA ARG A 53 -0.99 -6.06 12.68
C ARG A 53 -2.09 -5.36 11.89
N LEU A 54 -1.92 -5.24 10.57
CA LEU A 54 -2.91 -4.68 9.67
C LEU A 54 -3.82 -5.75 9.09
N LEU A 55 -3.46 -7.03 9.21
CA LEU A 55 -4.20 -8.12 8.59
C LEU A 55 -5.49 -8.43 9.36
N PRO A 56 -6.59 -8.75 8.65
CA PRO A 56 -7.76 -9.32 9.29
C PRO A 56 -7.47 -10.73 9.82
N GLU A 57 -8.43 -11.25 10.59
CA GLU A 57 -8.47 -12.68 10.90
C GLU A 57 -8.49 -13.48 9.59
N GLY A 58 -7.49 -14.33 9.38
CA GLY A 58 -7.27 -15.06 8.12
C GLY A 58 -6.08 -14.59 7.28
N GLY A 59 -5.46 -13.44 7.61
CA GLY A 59 -4.25 -12.97 6.95
C GLY A 59 -4.52 -12.11 5.70
N TRP A 60 -3.63 -12.19 4.70
CA TRP A 60 -3.77 -11.45 3.45
C TRP A 60 -4.96 -11.93 2.63
N GLU A 61 -5.77 -10.99 2.12
CA GLU A 61 -6.78 -11.32 1.12
C GLU A 61 -6.10 -11.60 -0.23
N GLU A 62 -6.48 -12.71 -0.86
CA GLU A 62 -6.09 -13.04 -2.23
C GLU A 62 -6.92 -12.23 -3.22
N ARG A 63 -6.25 -11.38 -4.00
CA ARG A 63 -6.91 -10.49 -4.96
C ARG A 63 -6.19 -10.47 -6.30
N HIS A 64 -6.91 -10.13 -7.35
CA HIS A 64 -6.34 -9.87 -8.67
C HIS A 64 -6.05 -8.38 -8.85
N ALA A 65 -4.82 -8.08 -9.27
CA ALA A 65 -4.41 -6.74 -9.65
C ALA A 65 -5.27 -6.22 -10.81
N PRO A 66 -5.57 -4.92 -10.86
CA PRO A 66 -6.34 -4.36 -11.96
C PRO A 66 -5.56 -4.32 -13.28
N ALA A 67 -4.22 -4.41 -13.23
CA ALA A 67 -3.35 -4.57 -14.39
C ALA A 67 -2.02 -5.23 -14.00
N SER A 68 -1.28 -5.73 -14.99
CA SER A 68 0.00 -6.45 -14.79
C SER A 68 1.25 -5.56 -14.79
N PHE A 69 1.10 -4.24 -14.64
CA PHE A 69 2.22 -3.30 -14.50
C PHE A 69 1.81 -1.99 -13.84
N THR A 70 2.78 -1.32 -13.20
CA THR A 70 2.60 -0.17 -12.31
C THR A 70 1.68 0.92 -12.85
N TYR A 71 1.94 1.47 -14.04
CA TYR A 71 1.20 2.62 -14.54
C TYR A 71 -0.31 2.37 -14.69
N ALA A 72 -0.67 1.29 -15.39
CA ALA A 72 -2.09 0.94 -15.58
C ALA A 72 -2.75 0.54 -14.25
N SER A 73 -2.02 -0.17 -13.39
CA SER A 73 -2.55 -0.59 -12.10
C SER A 73 -2.87 0.61 -11.21
N HIS A 74 -1.94 1.57 -11.11
CA HIS A 74 -2.14 2.79 -10.33
C HIS A 74 -3.23 3.71 -10.88
N LEU A 75 -3.35 3.86 -12.20
CA LEU A 75 -4.48 4.60 -12.80
C LEU A 75 -5.83 3.96 -12.43
N ALA A 76 -5.92 2.63 -12.51
CA ALA A 76 -7.14 1.92 -12.15
C ALA A 76 -7.45 2.06 -10.64
N MET A 77 -6.45 1.89 -9.77
CA MET A 77 -6.60 2.08 -8.32
C MET A 77 -7.07 3.50 -7.98
N LEU A 78 -6.50 4.52 -8.62
CA LEU A 78 -6.90 5.92 -8.42
C LEU A 78 -8.28 6.24 -9.00
N ALA A 79 -8.80 5.46 -9.96
CA ALA A 79 -10.21 5.53 -10.36
C ALA A 79 -11.17 4.74 -9.44
N GLY A 80 -10.63 4.12 -8.37
CA GLY A 80 -11.38 3.33 -7.40
C GLY A 80 -11.36 1.81 -7.64
N PHE A 81 -10.67 1.33 -8.68
CA PHE A 81 -10.49 -0.10 -8.95
C PHE A 81 -9.25 -0.64 -8.23
N LEU A 82 -9.35 -0.77 -6.90
CA LEU A 82 -8.40 -1.52 -6.08
C LEU A 82 -8.31 -2.99 -6.54
N PRO A 83 -7.28 -3.75 -6.13
CA PRO A 83 -7.24 -5.19 -6.38
C PRO A 83 -8.56 -5.87 -6.02
N THR A 84 -9.07 -6.67 -6.94
CA THR A 84 -10.42 -7.28 -6.87
C THR A 84 -10.31 -8.64 -6.18
N PRO A 85 -11.17 -8.97 -5.20
CA PRO A 85 -11.15 -10.29 -4.58
C PRO A 85 -11.15 -11.43 -5.62
N ALA A 86 -10.31 -12.45 -5.41
CA ALA A 86 -10.14 -13.55 -6.36
C ALA A 86 -11.39 -14.45 -6.47
N ALA A 87 -12.22 -14.47 -5.42
CA ALA A 87 -13.48 -15.20 -5.42
C ALA A 87 -14.48 -14.64 -6.45
N PRO A 88 -15.33 -15.46 -7.09
CA PRO A 88 -16.36 -14.98 -8.01
C PRO A 88 -17.40 -14.09 -7.32
N GLY A 89 -17.94 -13.11 -8.06
CA GLY A 89 -19.09 -12.32 -7.64
C GLY A 89 -18.89 -10.81 -7.76
N PRO A 90 -19.95 -10.01 -7.55
CA PRO A 90 -19.81 -8.57 -7.44
C PRO A 90 -19.13 -8.23 -6.12
N HIS A 91 -18.05 -7.44 -6.20
CA HIS A 91 -17.32 -6.97 -5.04
C HIS A 91 -17.52 -5.47 -4.87
N PRO A 92 -18.14 -5.02 -3.77
CA PRO A 92 -18.24 -3.60 -3.46
C PRO A 92 -16.86 -2.93 -3.42
N ARG A 93 -16.74 -1.78 -4.08
CA ARG A 93 -15.51 -0.97 -4.04
C ARG A 93 -15.52 -0.06 -2.80
N LEU A 94 -14.34 0.24 -2.25
CA LEU A 94 -14.19 1.25 -1.19
C LEU A 94 -14.50 2.65 -1.73
N PHE A 95 -13.95 2.95 -2.90
CA PHE A 95 -14.11 4.21 -3.60
C PHE A 95 -14.54 3.95 -5.05
N ALA A 96 -15.30 4.85 -5.63
CA ALA A 96 -15.71 4.73 -7.03
C ALA A 96 -15.84 6.09 -7.70
N ALA A 97 -15.05 6.32 -8.75
CA ALA A 97 -15.35 7.38 -9.70
C ALA A 97 -16.73 7.10 -10.33
N SER A 98 -17.55 8.15 -10.45
CA SER A 98 -18.87 8.10 -11.06
C SER A 98 -18.72 7.99 -12.57
N PHE A 99 -19.31 6.94 -13.17
CA PHE A 99 -19.41 6.79 -14.62
C PHE A 99 -20.63 5.93 -14.99
N PRO A 100 -21.23 6.13 -16.18
CA PRO A 100 -22.34 5.30 -16.65
C PRO A 100 -21.95 3.82 -16.70
N GLY A 101 -22.70 2.96 -16.01
CA GLY A 101 -22.46 1.52 -15.99
C GLY A 101 -21.58 1.00 -14.85
N SER A 102 -21.29 1.81 -13.82
CA SER A 102 -20.69 1.29 -12.57
C SER A 102 -21.65 0.31 -11.89
N VAL A 103 -21.30 -0.98 -11.88
CA VAL A 103 -22.11 -2.08 -11.30
C VAL A 103 -21.60 -2.57 -9.93
N SER A 104 -20.48 -2.05 -9.46
CA SER A 104 -19.80 -2.48 -8.22
C SER A 104 -19.81 -1.44 -7.10
N THR A 105 -20.70 -0.45 -7.18
CA THR A 105 -20.95 0.53 -6.12
C THR A 105 -22.01 -0.02 -5.17
N ALA A 106 -21.76 0.05 -3.86
CA ALA A 106 -22.70 -0.33 -2.80
C ALA A 106 -22.98 0.87 -1.87
N PRO A 107 -23.98 0.81 -0.95
CA PRO A 107 -24.28 1.93 -0.05
C PRO A 107 -23.10 2.45 0.77
N GLY A 108 -22.13 1.59 1.13
CA GLY A 108 -20.91 1.97 1.85
C GLY A 108 -19.73 2.41 0.97
N THR A 109 -19.89 2.41 -0.36
CA THR A 109 -18.88 2.91 -1.29
C THR A 109 -18.92 4.43 -1.31
N TRP A 110 -17.78 5.08 -1.09
CA TRP A 110 -17.69 6.53 -1.27
C TRP A 110 -17.51 6.86 -2.75
N THR A 111 -18.45 7.59 -3.33
CA THR A 111 -18.46 7.95 -4.76
C THR A 111 -17.98 9.38 -4.98
N PHE A 112 -17.26 9.61 -6.08
CA PHE A 112 -16.76 10.94 -6.44
C PHE A 112 -16.92 11.20 -7.95
N GLU A 113 -17.07 12.48 -8.32
CA GLU A 113 -17.35 12.90 -9.71
C GLU A 113 -16.08 13.22 -10.53
N THR A 114 -14.92 13.32 -9.88
CA THR A 114 -13.64 13.56 -10.54
C THR A 114 -13.12 12.29 -11.23
N ALA A 115 -12.17 12.46 -12.16
CA ALA A 115 -11.57 11.34 -12.89
C ALA A 115 -10.71 10.42 -11.99
N ASP A 116 -10.24 10.93 -10.87
CA ASP A 116 -9.36 10.24 -9.94
C ASP A 116 -9.68 10.59 -8.48
N LEU A 117 -9.28 9.68 -7.58
CA LEU A 117 -9.51 9.70 -6.15
C LEU A 117 -8.78 10.87 -5.47
N ALA A 118 -7.59 11.25 -5.95
CA ALA A 118 -6.84 12.35 -5.34
C ALA A 118 -7.56 13.68 -5.55
N SER A 119 -8.04 13.94 -6.77
CA SER A 119 -8.89 15.09 -7.07
C SER A 119 -10.20 15.08 -6.28
N GLY A 120 -10.82 13.90 -6.13
CA GLY A 120 -12.08 13.75 -5.40
C GLY A 120 -11.91 14.07 -3.91
N LEU A 121 -10.88 13.51 -3.29
CA LEU A 121 -10.54 13.78 -1.89
C LEU A 121 -10.11 15.23 -1.69
N ALA A 122 -9.41 15.84 -2.65
CA ALA A 122 -9.08 17.26 -2.59
C ALA A 122 -10.34 18.15 -2.54
N ALA A 123 -11.41 17.78 -3.27
CA ALA A 123 -12.70 18.46 -3.19
C ALA A 123 -13.38 18.32 -1.82
N GLU A 124 -13.14 17.22 -1.10
CA GLU A 124 -13.54 17.01 0.30
C GLU A 124 -12.59 17.67 1.33
N GLY A 125 -11.66 18.51 0.87
CA GLY A 125 -10.75 19.27 1.73
C GLY A 125 -9.48 18.52 2.13
N TYR A 126 -9.23 17.32 1.60
CA TYR A 126 -7.97 16.62 1.88
C TYR A 126 -6.77 17.40 1.35
N HIS A 127 -5.65 17.28 2.05
CA HIS A 127 -4.34 17.46 1.44
C HIS A 127 -3.96 16.13 0.78
N THR A 128 -3.73 16.14 -0.54
CA THR A 128 -3.36 14.93 -1.28
C THR A 128 -1.89 14.95 -1.64
N ALA A 129 -1.17 13.91 -1.22
CA ALA A 129 0.26 13.78 -1.44
C ALA A 129 0.61 12.41 -2.02
N CYS A 130 1.63 12.35 -2.88
CA CYS A 130 2.24 11.09 -3.27
C CYS A 130 3.76 11.07 -3.08
N VAL A 131 4.28 9.92 -2.66
CA VAL A 131 5.71 9.62 -2.56
C VAL A 131 6.00 8.44 -3.47
N GLY A 132 6.75 8.71 -4.54
CA GLY A 132 7.02 7.78 -5.61
C GLY A 132 8.30 6.98 -5.43
N GLY A 133 8.31 5.73 -5.91
CA GLY A 133 9.50 4.87 -5.92
C GLY A 133 9.96 4.45 -7.32
N THR A 134 9.03 4.32 -8.27
CA THR A 134 9.31 3.80 -9.61
C THR A 134 9.28 4.85 -10.72
N GLY A 135 9.61 4.42 -11.94
CA GLY A 135 9.75 5.30 -13.11
C GLY A 135 8.49 6.10 -13.47
N PHE A 136 7.31 5.63 -13.05
CA PHE A 136 6.03 6.32 -13.31
C PHE A 136 5.73 7.44 -12.31
N PHE A 137 6.57 7.60 -11.28
CA PHE A 137 6.44 8.65 -10.28
C PHE A 137 7.63 9.61 -10.25
N ASN A 138 8.67 9.35 -11.06
CA ASN A 138 9.95 10.04 -10.90
C ASN A 138 9.98 11.48 -11.46
N ARG A 139 8.93 11.92 -12.18
CA ARG A 139 8.84 13.24 -12.83
C ARG A 139 9.98 13.56 -13.81
N ARG A 140 10.79 12.56 -14.21
CA ARG A 140 11.93 12.72 -15.15
C ARG A 140 11.51 12.67 -16.61
N SER A 141 10.24 12.40 -16.88
CA SER A 141 9.64 12.39 -18.21
C SER A 141 8.18 12.81 -18.14
N ALA A 142 7.57 13.20 -19.26
CA ALA A 142 6.15 13.53 -19.29
C ALA A 142 5.27 12.36 -18.79
N LEU A 143 5.62 11.12 -19.15
CA LEU A 143 4.92 9.93 -18.64
C LEU A 143 5.13 9.76 -17.12
N GLY A 144 6.35 9.97 -16.64
CA GLY A 144 6.69 9.89 -15.21
C GLY A 144 6.10 11.01 -14.35
N SER A 145 5.43 11.99 -14.96
CA SER A 145 4.70 13.06 -14.26
C SER A 145 3.19 12.81 -14.21
N VAL A 146 2.63 11.90 -15.01
CA VAL A 146 1.17 11.70 -15.09
C VAL A 146 0.56 11.33 -13.75
N LEU A 147 1.07 10.29 -13.06
CA LEU A 147 0.54 9.90 -11.75
C LEU A 147 0.85 10.94 -10.67
N PRO A 148 2.08 11.50 -10.58
CA PRO A 148 2.38 12.58 -9.65
C PRO A 148 1.49 13.84 -9.78
N ASP A 149 1.14 14.24 -11.01
CA ASP A 149 0.38 15.46 -11.27
C ASP A 149 -1.11 15.34 -10.89
N LEU A 150 -1.58 14.15 -10.50
CA LEU A 150 -2.92 13.97 -9.91
C LEU A 150 -3.00 14.47 -8.45
N PHE A 151 -1.86 14.68 -7.79
CA PHE A 151 -1.80 15.05 -6.38
C PHE A 151 -1.46 16.52 -6.20
N ALA A 152 -1.93 17.13 -5.11
CA ALA A 152 -1.58 18.50 -4.76
C ALA A 152 -0.08 18.63 -4.40
N GLU A 153 0.51 17.56 -3.89
CA GLU A 153 1.93 17.46 -3.54
C GLU A 153 2.49 16.12 -4.06
N SER A 154 3.68 16.12 -4.67
CA SER A 154 4.34 14.89 -5.09
C SER A 154 5.85 14.95 -4.87
N HIS A 155 6.44 13.83 -4.43
CA HIS A 155 7.87 13.74 -4.13
C HIS A 155 8.51 12.53 -4.78
N TRP A 156 9.67 12.78 -5.36
CA TRP A 156 10.62 11.77 -5.80
C TRP A 156 12.05 12.32 -5.67
N GLU A 157 12.97 11.45 -5.25
CA GLU A 157 14.42 11.68 -5.19
C GLU A 157 15.12 10.39 -5.64
N GLU A 158 16.37 10.45 -6.12
CA GLU A 158 17.10 9.22 -6.50
C GLU A 158 17.14 8.19 -5.37
N SER A 159 17.23 8.66 -4.12
CA SER A 159 17.28 7.84 -2.92
C SER A 159 15.97 7.14 -2.59
N PHE A 160 14.87 7.43 -3.30
CA PHE A 160 13.58 6.73 -3.17
C PHE A 160 13.45 5.61 -4.21
N GLY A 161 14.38 5.57 -5.19
CA GLY A 161 14.31 4.71 -6.35
C GLY A 161 14.66 3.25 -6.09
N VAL A 162 14.29 2.39 -7.04
CA VAL A 162 14.54 0.93 -7.05
C VAL A 162 16.02 0.53 -6.93
N THR A 163 16.95 1.45 -7.14
CA THR A 163 18.40 1.17 -7.05
C THR A 163 19.00 1.53 -5.69
N ASP A 164 18.24 2.15 -4.78
CA ASP A 164 18.71 2.49 -3.44
C ASP A 164 18.29 1.40 -2.43
N PRO A 165 19.26 0.70 -1.79
CA PRO A 165 18.97 -0.30 -0.76
C PRO A 165 18.22 0.24 0.47
N ARG A 166 18.26 1.55 0.69
CA ARG A 166 17.59 2.28 1.77
C ARG A 166 16.36 3.05 1.28
N SER A 167 15.87 2.75 0.07
CA SER A 167 14.75 3.46 -0.57
C SER A 167 13.54 3.66 0.34
N PHE A 168 13.07 2.58 0.95
CA PHE A 168 11.90 2.66 1.81
C PHE A 168 12.10 3.52 3.07
N GLU A 169 13.26 3.47 3.73
CA GLU A 169 13.56 4.39 4.85
C GLU A 169 13.45 5.86 4.43
N ASN A 170 14.03 6.19 3.28
CA ASN A 170 14.01 7.55 2.75
C ASN A 170 12.57 7.99 2.38
N GLN A 171 11.77 7.09 1.81
CA GLN A 171 10.35 7.32 1.52
C GLN A 171 9.54 7.51 2.82
N VAL A 172 9.81 6.72 3.86
CA VAL A 172 9.16 6.84 5.18
C VAL A 172 9.52 8.17 5.83
N GLU A 173 10.78 8.60 5.79
CA GLU A 173 11.18 9.91 6.31
C GLU A 173 10.43 11.05 5.62
N ARG A 174 10.29 10.98 4.29
CA ARG A 174 9.51 11.96 3.51
C ARG A 174 8.03 11.95 3.91
N ALA A 175 7.42 10.77 4.01
CA ALA A 175 6.02 10.62 4.44
C ALA A 175 5.78 11.19 5.86
N VAL A 176 6.70 10.94 6.79
CA VAL A 176 6.65 11.51 8.15
C VAL A 176 6.69 13.04 8.13
N ARG A 177 7.55 13.63 7.28
CA ARG A 177 7.63 15.10 7.13
C ARG A 177 6.33 15.68 6.55
N ILE A 178 5.76 15.04 5.52
CA ILE A 178 4.47 15.45 4.93
C ILE A 178 3.37 15.43 6.00
N SER A 179 3.20 14.30 6.71
CA SER A 179 2.17 14.18 7.76
C SER A 179 2.29 15.29 8.81
N ARG A 180 3.51 15.60 9.26
CA ARG A 180 3.75 16.65 10.25
C ARG A 180 3.50 18.07 9.74
N SER A 181 3.60 18.31 8.44
CA SER A 181 3.34 19.64 7.85
C SER A 181 1.86 19.95 7.63
N VAL A 182 0.99 18.93 7.59
CA VAL A 182 -0.44 19.14 7.37
C VAL A 182 -1.11 19.50 8.72
N PRO A 183 -1.89 20.60 8.80
CA PRO A 183 -2.64 20.96 10.01
C PRO A 183 -3.64 19.88 10.41
N ALA A 184 -3.86 19.63 11.70
CA ALA A 184 -4.69 18.54 12.21
C ALA A 184 -6.15 18.61 11.73
N GLU A 185 -6.65 19.81 11.46
CA GLU A 185 -7.99 20.09 10.95
C GLU A 185 -8.16 19.59 9.51
N ARG A 186 -7.07 19.49 8.75
CA ARG A 186 -7.06 19.06 7.35
C ARG A 186 -6.66 17.58 7.25
N PRO A 187 -7.54 16.70 6.73
CA PRO A 187 -7.20 15.31 6.55
C PRO A 187 -6.18 15.13 5.42
N LEU A 188 -5.34 14.10 5.53
CA LEU A 188 -4.30 13.76 4.57
C LEU A 188 -4.68 12.49 3.81
N PHE A 189 -4.53 12.51 2.49
CA PHE A 189 -4.45 11.32 1.65
C PHE A 189 -3.03 11.17 1.15
N LEU A 190 -2.36 10.10 1.56
CA LEU A 190 -1.01 9.78 1.13
C LEU A 190 -1.02 8.50 0.30
N LEU A 191 -0.55 8.58 -0.94
CA LEU A 191 -0.11 7.41 -1.72
C LEU A 191 1.41 7.24 -1.53
N LEU A 192 1.85 6.04 -1.17
CA LEU A 192 3.27 5.68 -1.13
C LEU A 192 3.50 4.43 -1.98
N ASN A 193 4.23 4.60 -3.09
CA ASN A 193 4.65 3.51 -3.97
C ASN A 193 6.04 3.00 -3.54
N VAL A 194 6.07 1.88 -2.82
CA VAL A 194 7.30 1.31 -2.24
C VAL A 194 8.15 0.69 -3.33
N ALA A 195 9.37 1.20 -3.52
CA ALA A 195 10.26 0.72 -4.58
C ALA A 195 10.99 -0.59 -4.27
N ALA A 196 11.13 -0.92 -2.98
CA ALA A 196 12.15 -1.87 -2.49
C ALA A 196 11.99 -3.31 -3.00
N LEU A 197 10.76 -3.74 -3.33
CA LEU A 197 10.55 -5.09 -3.84
C LEU A 197 10.74 -5.19 -5.36
N HIS A 198 10.66 -4.06 -6.07
CA HIS A 198 10.90 -3.99 -7.50
C HIS A 198 12.39 -4.22 -7.78
N GLN A 199 12.66 -4.86 -8.92
CA GLN A 199 14.02 -5.12 -9.38
C GLN A 199 14.81 -3.82 -9.63
N PRO A 200 16.11 -3.78 -9.30
CA PRO A 200 16.87 -4.82 -8.59
C PRO A 200 16.53 -4.92 -7.10
N ASN A 201 16.41 -6.14 -6.59
CA ASN A 201 16.17 -6.43 -5.17
C ASN A 201 17.15 -7.46 -4.57
N TRP A 202 18.06 -8.02 -5.37
CA TRP A 202 19.10 -8.97 -4.94
C TRP A 202 19.88 -8.51 -3.71
N PHE A 203 20.16 -7.21 -3.59
CA PHE A 203 20.94 -6.62 -2.50
C PHE A 203 20.25 -6.68 -1.13
N HIS A 204 18.96 -7.02 -1.06
CA HIS A 204 18.30 -7.26 0.23
C HIS A 204 18.68 -8.61 0.84
N ARG A 205 19.30 -9.53 0.07
CA ARG A 205 19.85 -10.75 0.64
C ARG A 205 21.24 -10.49 1.23
N PRO A 206 21.48 -10.87 2.50
CA PRO A 206 22.81 -10.76 3.09
C PRO A 206 23.86 -11.48 2.24
N GLY A 207 24.92 -10.76 1.86
CA GLY A 207 26.04 -11.29 1.10
C GLY A 207 25.81 -11.50 -0.40
N ALA A 208 24.62 -11.19 -0.93
CA ALA A 208 24.37 -11.29 -2.36
C ALA A 208 25.05 -10.19 -3.16
N THR A 209 25.44 -10.51 -4.39
CA THR A 209 25.99 -9.57 -5.37
C THR A 209 25.07 -9.44 -6.57
N ARG A 210 25.41 -8.52 -7.48
CA ARG A 210 24.65 -8.29 -8.71
C ARG A 210 24.57 -9.55 -9.59
N GLU A 211 25.61 -10.38 -9.54
CA GLU A 211 25.72 -11.62 -10.30
C GLU A 211 24.73 -12.70 -9.83
N ASP A 212 24.30 -12.68 -8.56
CA ASP A 212 23.28 -13.59 -8.05
C ASP A 212 21.89 -13.31 -8.65
N GLY A 213 21.65 -12.06 -9.07
CA GLY A 213 20.40 -11.61 -9.68
C GLY A 213 19.20 -11.64 -8.74
N ASP A 214 18.07 -11.16 -9.24
CA ASP A 214 16.84 -11.10 -8.47
C ASP A 214 16.15 -12.47 -8.47
N THR A 215 15.67 -12.88 -7.30
CA THR A 215 15.03 -14.18 -7.07
C THR A 215 13.82 -14.01 -6.17
N ARG A 216 12.97 -15.04 -6.10
CA ARG A 216 11.91 -15.09 -5.08
C ARG A 216 12.46 -14.94 -3.65
N SER A 217 13.68 -15.42 -3.39
CA SER A 217 14.32 -15.27 -2.07
C SER A 217 14.75 -13.84 -1.77
N SER A 218 15.24 -13.08 -2.75
CA SER A 218 15.56 -11.66 -2.54
C SER A 218 14.33 -10.78 -2.46
N HIS A 219 13.27 -11.17 -3.17
CA HIS A 219 11.94 -10.58 -3.03
C HIS A 219 11.39 -10.72 -1.60
N ALA A 220 11.52 -11.91 -0.99
CA ALA A 220 11.15 -12.14 0.39
C ALA A 220 11.98 -11.28 1.37
N ALA A 221 13.30 -11.24 1.18
CA ALA A 221 14.18 -10.39 2.01
C ALA A 221 13.86 -8.90 1.90
N ALA A 222 13.45 -8.43 0.71
CA ALA A 222 12.98 -7.06 0.50
C ALA A 222 11.69 -6.76 1.29
N LEU A 223 10.73 -7.71 1.36
CA LEU A 223 9.52 -7.53 2.16
C LEU A 223 9.84 -7.45 3.66
N GLU A 224 10.76 -8.27 4.17
CA GLU A 224 11.22 -8.18 5.57
C GLU A 224 11.91 -6.85 5.87
N TYR A 225 12.67 -6.32 4.92
CA TYR A 225 13.23 -4.97 5.01
C TYR A 225 12.11 -3.91 5.10
N VAL A 226 11.12 -3.96 4.21
CA VAL A 226 9.96 -3.04 4.25
C VAL A 226 9.22 -3.15 5.59
N ASP A 227 8.94 -4.36 6.07
CA ASP A 227 8.24 -4.58 7.33
C ASP A 227 8.96 -3.93 8.53
N ARG A 228 10.28 -4.10 8.63
CA ARG A 228 11.11 -3.52 9.71
C ARG A 228 11.05 -1.99 9.77
N HIS A 229 10.86 -1.34 8.63
CA HIS A 229 10.85 0.12 8.51
C HIS A 229 9.43 0.72 8.39
N LEU A 230 8.39 -0.11 8.43
CA LEU A 230 6.98 0.28 8.39
C LEU A 230 6.52 1.12 9.62
N PRO A 231 6.99 0.85 10.86
CA PRO A 231 6.47 1.48 12.08
C PRO A 231 6.39 3.02 12.08
N PRO A 232 7.43 3.77 11.68
CA PRO A 232 7.38 5.22 11.72
C PRO A 232 6.32 5.80 10.77
N LEU A 233 6.06 5.14 9.63
CA LEU A 233 5.01 5.52 8.70
C LEU A 233 3.62 5.38 9.33
N LEU A 234 3.31 4.20 9.90
CA LEU A 234 1.99 3.96 10.51
C LEU A 234 1.73 4.91 11.68
N ALA A 235 2.74 5.11 12.53
CA ALA A 235 2.65 6.05 13.65
C ALA A 235 2.40 7.48 13.16
N ALA A 236 3.11 7.93 12.11
CA ALA A 236 2.93 9.28 11.56
C ALA A 236 1.56 9.48 10.90
N MET A 237 1.04 8.48 10.19
CA MET A 237 -0.28 8.56 9.56
C MET A 237 -1.43 8.57 10.57
N ALA A 238 -1.26 7.92 11.72
CA ALA A 238 -2.26 7.90 12.78
C ALA A 238 -2.02 8.96 13.89
N ALA A 239 -1.00 9.82 13.74
CA ALA A 239 -0.60 10.75 14.79
C ALA A 239 -1.60 11.90 15.00
N ARG A 240 -2.26 12.35 13.92
CA ARG A 240 -3.13 13.54 13.94
C ARG A 240 -4.62 13.18 13.98
N ARG A 241 -4.98 12.08 13.32
CA ARG A 241 -6.34 11.56 13.15
C ARG A 241 -6.29 10.03 13.20
N PRO A 242 -7.41 9.31 13.39
CA PRO A 242 -7.44 7.91 13.02
C PRO A 242 -7.09 7.78 11.52
N CYS A 243 -6.42 6.69 11.14
CA CYS A 243 -6.02 6.47 9.76
C CYS A 243 -6.70 5.21 9.20
N PHE A 244 -7.28 5.32 8.01
CA PHE A 244 -7.69 4.16 7.23
C PHE A 244 -6.55 3.81 6.27
N ALA A 245 -5.85 2.72 6.55
CA ALA A 245 -4.72 2.25 5.76
C ALA A 245 -5.15 1.12 4.83
N ILE A 246 -4.82 1.26 3.55
CA ILE A 246 -4.92 0.22 2.52
C ILE A 246 -3.49 -0.18 2.19
N VAL A 247 -3.20 -1.48 2.29
CA VAL A 247 -1.91 -2.04 1.88
C VAL A 247 -2.17 -3.11 0.85
N CYS A 248 -1.58 -2.95 -0.34
CA CYS A 248 -1.73 -3.92 -1.41
C CYS A 248 -0.51 -3.91 -2.33
N SER A 249 -0.45 -4.85 -3.26
CA SER A 249 0.45 -4.74 -4.41
C SER A 249 -0.27 -4.17 -5.62
N ASP A 250 0.47 -3.45 -6.47
CA ASP A 250 -0.01 -3.00 -7.77
C ASP A 250 0.03 -4.13 -8.81
N HIS A 251 1.01 -5.02 -8.75
CA HIS A 251 1.11 -6.30 -9.46
C HIS A 251 2.18 -7.17 -8.82
N GLY A 252 2.24 -8.46 -9.16
CA GLY A 252 3.38 -9.32 -8.82
C GLY A 252 4.45 -9.38 -9.92
N THR A 253 5.42 -10.28 -9.77
CA THR A 253 6.54 -10.46 -10.70
C THR A 253 6.99 -11.93 -10.80
N ALA A 254 7.39 -12.36 -11.98
CA ALA A 254 7.94 -13.69 -12.24
C ALA A 254 9.47 -13.72 -12.10
N TYR A 255 10.00 -14.81 -11.56
CA TYR A 255 11.42 -15.11 -11.38
C TYR A 255 11.86 -16.37 -12.14
N GLY A 256 11.11 -16.77 -13.17
CA GLY A 256 11.37 -17.96 -13.99
C GLY A 256 10.18 -18.90 -14.10
N GLU A 257 9.07 -18.64 -13.40
CA GLU A 257 7.85 -19.45 -13.47
C GLU A 257 7.37 -19.59 -14.91
N ASP A 258 7.19 -20.83 -15.35
CA ASP A 258 6.79 -21.20 -16.71
C ASP A 258 7.65 -20.55 -17.83
N GLY A 259 8.92 -20.25 -17.52
CA GLY A 259 9.85 -19.59 -18.45
C GLY A 259 9.66 -18.07 -18.54
N HIS A 260 8.84 -17.47 -17.67
CA HIS A 260 8.61 -16.03 -17.61
C HIS A 260 9.47 -15.33 -16.56
N THR A 261 9.86 -14.09 -16.83
CA THR A 261 10.57 -13.22 -15.89
C THR A 261 10.03 -11.79 -15.97
N GLY A 262 9.88 -11.14 -14.81
CA GLY A 262 9.30 -9.82 -14.70
C GLY A 262 7.77 -9.83 -14.73
N HIS A 263 7.20 -8.73 -15.21
CA HIS A 263 5.76 -8.46 -15.24
C HIS A 263 5.34 -7.96 -16.64
N ARG A 264 4.10 -7.47 -16.81
CA ARG A 264 3.41 -7.24 -18.11
C ARG A 264 3.00 -8.52 -18.85
N ILE A 265 2.65 -9.56 -18.11
CA ILE A 265 2.24 -10.87 -18.64
C ILE A 265 0.98 -11.37 -17.95
N GLY A 266 0.27 -12.31 -18.58
CA GLY A 266 -0.94 -12.96 -18.08
C GLY A 266 -0.69 -14.10 -17.07
N HIS A 267 0.37 -14.01 -16.26
CA HIS A 267 0.78 -15.11 -15.37
C HIS A 267 0.24 -14.89 -13.94
N GLU A 268 -0.18 -15.96 -13.27
CA GLU A 268 -0.77 -15.93 -11.92
C GLU A 268 0.10 -15.18 -10.89
N VAL A 269 1.41 -15.47 -10.83
CA VAL A 269 2.34 -14.75 -9.93
C VAL A 269 2.45 -13.24 -10.19
N VAL A 270 1.92 -12.73 -11.31
CA VAL A 270 1.85 -11.29 -11.64
C VAL A 270 0.47 -10.71 -11.36
N TRP A 271 -0.60 -11.46 -11.58
CA TRP A 271 -1.96 -10.97 -11.37
C TRP A 271 -2.43 -11.15 -9.92
N THR A 272 -1.97 -12.18 -9.23
CA THR A 272 -2.42 -12.51 -7.88
C THR A 272 -1.57 -11.78 -6.84
N VAL A 273 -2.22 -10.85 -6.13
CA VAL A 273 -1.60 -9.86 -5.25
C VAL A 273 -2.22 -9.89 -3.85
N PRO A 274 -1.42 -9.56 -2.82
CA PRO A 274 -1.94 -9.41 -1.47
C PRO A 274 -2.68 -8.08 -1.31
N TYR A 275 -3.73 -8.12 -0.49
CA TYR A 275 -4.49 -6.94 -0.11
C TYR A 275 -4.90 -7.01 1.37
N THR A 276 -4.88 -5.87 2.04
CA THR A 276 -5.55 -5.66 3.32
C THR A 276 -5.96 -4.19 3.48
N HIS A 277 -6.92 -3.93 4.36
CA HIS A 277 -7.14 -2.60 4.91
C HIS A 277 -7.47 -2.65 6.39
N ALA A 278 -7.10 -1.62 7.14
CA ALA A 278 -7.36 -1.52 8.57
C ALA A 278 -7.53 -0.07 9.02
N VAL A 279 -8.27 0.11 10.11
CA VAL A 279 -8.32 1.38 10.83
C VAL A 279 -7.26 1.38 11.92
N LEU A 280 -6.30 2.29 11.80
CA LEU A 280 -5.36 2.63 12.86
C LEU A 280 -6.03 3.67 13.79
N PRO A 281 -6.14 3.39 15.11
CA PRO A 281 -6.67 4.36 16.04
C PRO A 281 -5.75 5.59 16.12
N HIS A 282 -6.33 6.75 16.41
CA HIS A 282 -5.55 7.95 16.67
C HIS A 282 -4.53 7.70 17.78
N GLY A 283 -3.28 8.10 17.53
CA GLY A 283 -2.15 7.86 18.44
C GLY A 283 -1.60 6.43 18.41
N TYR A 284 -1.87 5.66 17.35
CA TYR A 284 -1.32 4.31 17.16
C TYR A 284 0.19 4.26 17.43
N ARG A 285 0.60 3.27 18.23
CA ARG A 285 2.00 2.97 18.53
C ARG A 285 2.33 1.56 18.09
N SER A 286 3.44 1.45 17.37
CA SER A 286 4.05 0.17 17.02
C SER A 286 4.92 -0.28 18.20
N GLU A 287 4.33 -0.92 19.20
CA GLU A 287 5.11 -1.68 20.18
C GLU A 287 5.18 -3.13 19.69
N VAL A 288 6.39 -3.57 19.33
CA VAL A 288 6.71 -5.00 19.24
C VAL A 288 7.16 -5.40 20.64
N PRO A 289 6.57 -6.44 21.25
CA PRO A 289 7.15 -7.00 22.46
C PRO A 289 8.60 -7.38 22.13
N GLU A 290 9.57 -6.88 22.90
CA GLU A 290 10.95 -7.34 22.78
C GLU A 290 10.94 -8.87 22.81
N SER A 291 11.43 -9.50 21.74
CA SER A 291 11.67 -10.94 21.76
C SER A 291 12.67 -11.21 22.88
N SER A 292 12.24 -11.95 23.89
CA SER A 292 13.07 -12.41 24.99
C SER A 292 14.15 -13.38 24.47
N GLU A 293 15.23 -12.83 23.92
CA GLU A 293 16.50 -13.52 23.69
C GLU A 293 17.56 -12.86 24.57
N GLU A 294 17.41 -13.02 25.89
CA GLU A 294 18.51 -12.90 26.84
C GLU A 294 18.18 -13.72 28.10
N ALA A 295 18.15 -15.05 27.95
CA ALA A 295 18.20 -15.99 29.07
C ALA A 295 18.69 -17.37 28.62
N ALA A 296 19.93 -17.44 28.13
CA ALA A 296 20.73 -18.65 28.20
C ALA A 296 22.15 -18.25 28.61
N ALA A 297 22.33 -18.22 29.93
CA ALA A 297 23.62 -18.38 30.57
C ALA A 297 24.14 -19.81 30.38
#